data_AF-A0A1L9WGA4-F1
#
_entry.id   AF-A0A1L9WGA4-F1
#
_cell.length_a   1.000
_cell.length_b   1.000
_cell.length_c   1.000
_cell.angle_alpha   90.00
_cell.angle_beta   90.00
_cell.angle_gamma   90.00
#
_symmetry.space_group_name_H-M   'P 1'
#
loop_
_entity.id
_entity.type
_entity.pdbx_description
1 polymer ?
#
loop_
_entity_poly.entity_id
_entity_poly.type
_entity_poly.pdbx_seq_one_letter_code
_entity_poly.pdbx_strand_id
1 'polypeptide(L)'
;MSQNYLQLNQYELTKKGRFPVHRVIVYPHAAVKAACEKGFMVSAVSFWKKQANSVSGGDVDSSVLSIEEFEPSTVGLLREYLYTGDYVTEHEKRDDHGAVILANNPGISQALILHLHVAAIADYFDIQPLRNLVHSKVNKALDMPWSSEGFGEVVNLVFEGNDEFLRNQMATTVFNHLDDFIRWDHPAQLFANDLFRRVFDPMQNSRRAMEREIKNLSDDKAALTSRLDIARIVVTGYQVSVVSRGFNYLFQGTCVRCGQTKNYNYKLNDVIAPQWERCRKL
;
A
#
# COMPACT_ATOMS: atom_id res chain seq x y z
N MET A 1 56.85 -24.56 -14.70
CA MET A 1 56.31 -23.25 -15.12
C MET A 1 54.79 -23.26 -15.05
N SER A 2 54.19 -23.30 -13.85
CA SER A 2 52.73 -23.42 -13.71
C SER A 2 52.22 -22.77 -12.41
N GLN A 3 52.39 -21.46 -12.24
CA GLN A 3 51.88 -20.75 -11.06
C GLN A 3 51.41 -19.31 -11.31
N ASN A 4 51.15 -18.90 -12.57
CA ASN A 4 50.86 -17.50 -12.92
C ASN A 4 49.50 -17.21 -13.58
N TYR A 5 48.51 -18.11 -13.49
CA TYR A 5 47.19 -17.86 -14.11
C TYR A 5 46.05 -17.48 -13.14
N LEU A 6 46.32 -17.32 -11.84
CA LEU A 6 45.30 -16.93 -10.85
C LEU A 6 45.41 -15.49 -10.33
N GLN A 7 46.32 -14.67 -10.88
CA GLN A 7 46.32 -13.21 -10.66
C GLN A 7 45.34 -12.47 -11.59
N LEU A 8 44.23 -13.11 -11.98
CA LEU A 8 43.23 -12.48 -12.82
C LEU A 8 42.23 -11.71 -11.94
N ASN A 9 42.35 -10.38 -12.00
CA ASN A 9 41.18 -9.51 -12.08
C ASN A 9 40.30 -9.40 -10.83
N GLN A 10 40.90 -9.06 -9.69
CA GLN A 10 40.15 -8.66 -8.50
C GLN A 10 39.75 -7.18 -8.59
N TYR A 11 38.46 -6.89 -8.33
CA TYR A 11 38.00 -5.53 -8.09
C TYR A 11 37.75 -5.29 -6.61
N GLU A 12 37.95 -4.05 -6.17
CA GLU A 12 37.53 -3.57 -4.84
C GLU A 12 36.36 -2.60 -4.99
N LEU A 13 35.30 -2.81 -4.20
CA LEU A 13 34.21 -1.85 -4.00
C LEU A 13 34.47 -1.07 -2.71
N THR A 14 34.50 0.27 -2.73
CA THR A 14 34.88 1.07 -1.54
C THR A 14 33.98 2.27 -1.22
N LYS A 15 33.60 2.36 0.06
CA LYS A 15 33.39 3.62 0.81
C LYS A 15 34.14 3.60 2.16
N LYS A 16 34.23 2.43 2.82
CA LYS A 16 34.98 2.16 4.07
C LYS A 16 35.36 0.67 4.31
N GLY A 17 35.18 -0.19 3.31
CA GLY A 17 35.55 -1.62 3.35
C GLY A 17 35.92 -2.07 1.94
N ARG A 18 36.75 -3.10 1.79
CA ARG A 18 37.20 -3.64 0.50
C ARG A 18 36.51 -4.97 0.25
N PHE A 19 35.77 -5.05 -0.86
CA PHE A 19 35.09 -6.27 -1.27
C PHE A 19 35.79 -6.89 -2.48
N PRO A 20 36.60 -7.96 -2.31
CA PRO A 20 37.22 -8.61 -3.45
C PRO A 20 36.14 -9.31 -4.28
N VAL A 21 36.11 -8.99 -5.57
CA VAL A 21 35.23 -9.64 -6.56
C VAL A 21 35.98 -10.08 -7.80
N HIS A 22 35.55 -11.19 -8.41
CA HIS A 22 36.12 -11.69 -9.66
C HIS A 22 35.39 -11.08 -10.85
N ARG A 23 36.12 -10.45 -11.79
CA ARG A 23 35.52 -9.88 -13.02
C ARG A 23 34.57 -10.84 -13.72
N VAL A 24 34.96 -12.11 -13.86
CA VAL A 24 34.18 -13.11 -14.60
C VAL A 24 32.77 -13.32 -14.03
N ILE A 25 32.57 -13.06 -12.73
CA ILE A 25 31.29 -13.20 -12.04
C ILE A 25 30.46 -11.91 -12.15
N VAL A 26 31.12 -10.76 -12.12
CA VAL A 26 30.47 -9.45 -12.07
C VAL A 26 30.15 -8.89 -13.48
N TYR A 27 30.99 -9.18 -14.48
CA TYR A 27 30.89 -8.68 -15.85
C TYR A 27 29.70 -9.18 -16.69
N PRO A 28 29.05 -10.32 -16.40
CA PRO A 28 27.81 -10.69 -17.08
C PRO A 28 26.69 -9.66 -16.88
N HIS A 29 26.76 -8.83 -15.83
CA HIS A 29 25.82 -7.74 -15.59
C HIS A 29 26.27 -6.48 -16.36
N ALA A 30 25.58 -6.19 -17.46
CA ALA A 30 25.99 -5.18 -18.45
C ALA A 30 26.29 -3.79 -17.86
N ALA A 31 25.52 -3.36 -16.87
CA ALA A 31 25.72 -2.07 -16.19
C ALA A 31 26.95 -2.08 -15.28
N VAL A 32 27.22 -3.17 -14.57
CA VAL A 32 28.42 -3.29 -13.73
C VAL A 32 29.67 -3.42 -14.62
N LYS A 33 29.56 -4.13 -15.74
CA LYS A 33 30.59 -4.16 -16.78
C LYS A 33 30.89 -2.75 -17.31
N ALA A 34 29.84 -1.99 -17.65
CA ALA A 34 30.00 -0.61 -18.12
C ALA A 34 30.67 0.28 -17.05
N ALA A 35 30.30 0.10 -15.76
CA ALA A 35 30.93 0.79 -14.64
C ALA A 35 32.43 0.47 -14.52
N CYS A 36 32.80 -0.81 -14.62
CA CYS A 36 34.19 -1.26 -14.55
C CYS A 36 35.02 -0.87 -15.78
N GLU A 37 34.41 -0.73 -16.97
CA GLU A 37 35.13 -0.46 -18.22
C GLU A 37 35.29 1.03 -18.54
N LYS A 38 34.35 1.87 -18.13
CA LYS A 38 34.31 3.28 -18.56
C LYS A 38 34.39 4.30 -17.42
N GLY A 39 34.27 3.86 -16.16
CA GLY A 39 33.97 4.76 -15.03
C GLY A 39 32.57 5.36 -15.23
N PHE A 40 31.67 5.18 -14.27
CA PHE A 40 30.29 5.67 -14.45
C PHE A 40 30.28 7.21 -14.52
N MET A 41 29.68 7.78 -15.57
CA MET A 41 29.18 9.16 -15.52
C MET A 41 27.85 9.14 -14.77
N VAL A 42 27.82 9.84 -13.64
CA VAL A 42 26.66 9.96 -12.75
C VAL A 42 25.51 10.61 -13.50
N SER A 43 24.47 9.83 -13.80
CA SER A 43 23.11 10.36 -13.97
C SER A 43 22.17 9.50 -13.14
N ALA A 44 22.30 9.62 -11.82
CA ALA A 44 21.29 9.15 -10.88
C ALA A 44 21.07 10.26 -9.85
N VAL A 45 19.86 10.79 -9.91
CA VAL A 45 19.12 11.67 -9.00
C VAL A 45 19.90 12.31 -7.84
N SER A 46 19.95 13.64 -7.90
CA SER A 46 20.65 14.57 -7.02
C SER A 46 20.11 14.64 -5.58
N PHE A 47 20.28 13.61 -4.74
CA PHE A 47 19.84 13.72 -3.34
C PHE A 47 20.77 13.19 -2.23
N TRP A 48 21.64 12.20 -2.44
CA TRP A 48 22.59 11.76 -1.39
C TRP A 48 23.77 12.72 -1.13
N LYS A 49 23.73 13.95 -1.67
CA LYS A 49 24.81 14.93 -1.51
C LYS A 49 24.54 15.86 -0.32
N LYS A 50 24.81 15.36 0.88
CA LYS A 50 25.32 16.22 1.96
C LYS A 50 26.62 15.60 2.48
N GLN A 51 27.70 16.25 2.08
CA GLN A 51 29.09 16.03 2.50
C GLN A 51 29.89 15.00 1.66
N ALA A 52 30.28 15.42 0.45
CA ALA A 52 31.54 14.99 -0.15
C ALA A 52 32.11 16.14 -0.97
N ASN A 53 33.26 16.66 -0.51
CA ASN A 53 34.06 17.63 -1.26
C ASN A 53 34.61 16.95 -2.51
N SER A 54 34.46 17.64 -3.63
CA SER A 54 35.05 17.29 -4.92
C SER A 54 36.57 17.13 -4.78
N VAL A 55 37.09 15.95 -5.12
CA VAL A 55 38.48 15.77 -5.52
C VAL A 55 38.49 15.14 -6.90
N SER A 56 38.95 15.95 -7.85
CA SER A 56 39.23 15.61 -9.23
C SER A 56 40.59 14.93 -9.37
N GLY A 57 40.63 13.88 -10.21
CA GLY A 57 41.75 13.61 -11.12
C GLY A 57 43.03 13.07 -10.50
N GLY A 58 43.18 11.75 -10.51
CA GLY A 58 44.45 11.05 -10.45
C GLY A 58 44.24 9.63 -10.97
N ASP A 59 45.04 9.20 -11.95
CA ASP A 59 45.00 7.88 -12.58
C ASP A 59 44.85 6.76 -11.53
N VAL A 60 43.70 6.08 -11.54
CA VAL A 60 43.43 4.94 -10.67
C VAL A 60 43.60 3.68 -11.51
N ASP A 61 44.45 2.76 -11.06
CA ASP A 61 44.53 1.39 -11.58
C ASP A 61 43.10 0.87 -11.85
N SER A 62 42.85 0.41 -13.08
CA SER A 62 41.50 0.07 -13.58
C SER A 62 40.79 -1.07 -12.84
N SER A 63 41.34 -1.54 -11.72
CA SER A 63 40.87 -2.65 -10.88
C SER A 63 40.11 -2.20 -9.63
N VAL A 64 39.75 -0.94 -9.45
CA VAL A 64 38.96 -0.50 -8.27
C VAL A 64 37.74 0.30 -8.72
N LEU A 65 36.55 -0.11 -8.27
CA LEU A 65 35.29 0.58 -8.53
C LEU A 65 34.80 1.20 -7.22
N SER A 66 34.93 2.52 -7.08
CA SER A 66 34.41 3.23 -5.89
C SER A 66 32.88 3.31 -5.96
N ILE A 67 32.20 2.94 -4.87
CA ILE A 67 30.74 3.08 -4.72
C ILE A 67 30.53 3.91 -3.45
N GLU A 68 30.35 5.22 -3.62
CA GLU A 68 30.29 6.17 -2.49
C GLU A 68 28.87 6.42 -2.00
N GLU A 69 27.88 6.10 -2.84
CA GLU A 69 26.46 6.36 -2.58
C GLU A 69 25.85 5.37 -1.59
N PHE A 70 26.49 4.22 -1.38
CA PHE A 70 25.94 3.12 -0.60
C PHE A 70 26.81 2.73 0.59
N GLU A 71 26.17 2.31 1.68
CA GLU A 71 26.87 1.77 2.85
C GLU A 71 27.54 0.42 2.53
N PRO A 72 28.67 0.08 3.18
CA PRO A 72 29.38 -1.17 2.93
C PRO A 72 28.51 -2.42 3.11
N SER A 73 27.54 -2.41 4.04
CA SER A 73 26.61 -3.52 4.23
C SER A 73 25.77 -3.80 2.98
N THR A 74 25.20 -2.76 2.38
CA THR A 74 24.42 -2.84 1.13
C THR A 74 25.26 -3.35 -0.03
N VAL A 75 26.50 -2.87 -0.15
CA VAL A 75 27.45 -3.34 -1.17
C VAL A 75 27.81 -4.82 -0.94
N GLY A 76 27.94 -5.23 0.31
CA GLY A 76 28.12 -6.63 0.70
C GLY A 76 26.97 -7.53 0.22
N LEU A 77 25.72 -7.09 0.39
CA LEU A 77 24.53 -7.80 -0.08
C LEU A 77 24.46 -7.88 -1.60
N LEU A 78 24.78 -6.78 -2.31
CA LEU A 78 24.91 -6.80 -3.77
C LEU A 78 25.97 -7.83 -4.21
N ARG A 79 27.14 -7.85 -3.55
CA ARG A 79 28.17 -8.84 -3.84
C ARG A 79 27.68 -10.26 -3.62
N GLU A 80 27.01 -10.55 -2.51
CA GLU A 80 26.47 -11.89 -2.25
C GLU A 80 25.51 -12.33 -3.36
N TYR A 81 24.63 -11.43 -3.78
CA TYR A 81 23.72 -11.65 -4.89
C TYR A 81 24.45 -11.97 -6.20
N LEU A 82 25.47 -11.20 -6.56
CA LEU A 82 26.23 -11.44 -7.80
C LEU A 82 26.90 -12.83 -7.83
N TYR A 83 27.23 -13.40 -6.67
CA TYR A 83 27.85 -14.71 -6.57
C TYR A 83 26.86 -15.86 -6.49
N THR A 84 25.71 -15.65 -5.84
CA THR A 84 24.82 -16.74 -5.46
C THR A 84 23.44 -16.66 -6.10
N GLY A 85 23.08 -15.52 -6.70
CA GLY A 85 21.74 -15.20 -7.16
C GLY A 85 20.76 -14.84 -6.04
N ASP A 86 21.21 -14.77 -4.79
CA ASP A 86 20.41 -14.45 -3.60
C ASP A 86 21.24 -13.63 -2.60
N TYR A 87 20.62 -13.04 -1.59
CA TYR A 87 21.31 -12.34 -0.50
C TYR A 87 20.58 -12.56 0.82
N VAL A 88 21.34 -12.58 1.92
CA VAL A 88 20.79 -12.79 3.26
C VAL A 88 21.14 -11.60 4.14
N THR A 89 20.12 -10.96 4.71
CA THR A 89 20.31 -9.85 5.65
C THR A 89 20.74 -10.34 7.02
N GLU A 90 21.25 -9.46 7.88
CA GLU A 90 21.62 -9.84 9.27
C GLU A 90 20.44 -10.30 10.12
N HIS A 91 19.23 -9.97 9.66
CA HIS A 91 17.95 -10.36 10.22
C HIS A 91 17.42 -11.69 9.67
N GLU A 92 18.19 -12.33 8.77
CA GLU A 92 17.87 -13.57 8.13
C GLU A 92 19.00 -14.60 8.38
N LYS A 93 18.64 -15.86 8.51
CA LYS A 93 19.58 -16.99 8.58
C LYS A 93 19.08 -18.08 7.65
N ARG A 94 20.00 -18.88 7.12
CA ARG A 94 19.63 -20.13 6.43
C ARG A 94 19.57 -21.26 7.45
N ASP A 95 18.49 -22.02 7.44
CA ASP A 95 18.40 -23.27 8.20
C ASP A 95 19.23 -24.37 7.54
N ASP A 96 19.25 -25.55 8.16
CA ASP A 96 19.98 -26.74 7.67
C ASP A 96 19.50 -27.22 6.28
N HIS A 97 18.33 -26.75 5.84
CA HIS A 97 17.72 -27.04 4.54
C HIS A 97 17.89 -25.91 3.52
N GLY A 98 18.60 -24.84 3.89
CA GLY A 98 18.83 -23.67 3.04
C GLY A 98 17.64 -22.71 2.96
N ALA A 99 16.57 -22.93 3.73
CA ALA A 99 15.45 -22.00 3.81
C ALA A 99 15.81 -20.79 4.68
N VAL A 100 15.35 -19.61 4.26
CA VAL A 100 15.62 -18.37 4.97
C VAL A 100 14.61 -18.20 6.12
N ILE A 101 15.12 -18.11 7.34
CA ILE A 101 14.38 -17.87 8.58
C ILE A 101 14.79 -16.54 9.21
N LEU A 102 13.89 -15.87 9.92
CA LEU A 102 14.19 -14.61 10.60
C LEU A 102 15.03 -14.86 11.87
N ALA A 103 16.07 -14.06 12.05
CA ALA A 103 16.97 -14.10 13.19
C ALA A 103 16.78 -12.86 14.08
N ASN A 104 16.81 -13.05 15.40
CA ASN A 104 16.75 -11.98 16.41
C ASN A 104 15.41 -11.22 16.50
N ASN A 105 14.32 -11.74 15.93
CA ASN A 105 12.98 -11.13 15.94
C ASN A 105 13.00 -9.62 15.60
N PRO A 106 13.47 -9.24 14.40
CA PRO A 106 13.51 -7.85 13.98
C PRO A 106 12.09 -7.29 13.92
N GLY A 107 11.95 -5.99 14.16
CA GLY A 107 10.73 -5.29 13.78
C GLY A 107 10.57 -5.29 12.25
N ILE A 108 9.33 -5.25 11.76
CA ILE A 108 9.01 -5.20 10.33
C ILE A 108 9.81 -4.09 9.59
N SER A 109 9.94 -2.92 10.22
CA SER A 109 10.69 -1.79 9.65
C SER A 109 12.18 -2.09 9.47
N GLN A 110 12.81 -2.74 10.44
CA GLN A 110 14.23 -3.12 10.37
C GLN A 110 14.48 -4.14 9.27
N ALA A 111 13.60 -5.14 9.14
CA ALA A 111 13.67 -6.12 8.08
C ALA A 111 13.54 -5.48 6.69
N LEU A 112 12.64 -4.49 6.55
CA LEU A 112 12.38 -3.81 5.27
C LEU A 112 13.53 -2.89 4.83
N ILE A 113 14.11 -2.09 5.74
CA ILE A 113 15.13 -1.08 5.40
C ILE A 113 16.29 -1.66 4.59
N LEU A 114 16.83 -2.82 4.99
CA LEU A 114 17.93 -3.45 4.28
C LEU A 114 17.54 -3.87 2.87
N HIS A 115 16.34 -4.41 2.68
CA HIS A 115 15.83 -4.74 1.34
C HIS A 115 15.64 -3.49 0.47
N LEU A 116 15.18 -2.38 1.05
CA LEU A 116 15.03 -1.11 0.31
C LEU A 116 16.38 -0.53 -0.12
N HIS A 117 17.42 -0.63 0.70
CA HIS A 117 18.77 -0.26 0.29
C HIS A 117 19.28 -1.14 -0.87
N VAL A 118 18.95 -2.45 -0.85
CA VAL A 118 19.28 -3.35 -1.97
C VAL A 118 18.47 -3.01 -3.23
N ALA A 119 17.20 -2.59 -3.11
CA ALA A 119 16.46 -2.06 -4.26
C ALA A 119 17.14 -0.81 -4.85
N ALA A 120 17.58 0.12 -4.00
CA ALA A 120 18.24 1.35 -4.46
C ALA A 120 19.55 1.06 -5.21
N ILE A 121 20.40 0.15 -4.72
CA ILE A 121 21.64 -0.21 -5.42
C ILE A 121 21.37 -1.04 -6.67
N ALA A 122 20.32 -1.87 -6.67
CA ALA A 122 19.89 -2.60 -7.86
C ALA A 122 19.41 -1.65 -8.96
N ASP A 123 18.70 -0.57 -8.60
CA ASP A 123 18.27 0.45 -9.55
C ASP A 123 19.47 1.26 -10.08
N TYR A 124 20.41 1.64 -9.20
CA TYR A 124 21.64 2.34 -9.59
C TYR A 124 22.45 1.59 -10.66
N PHE A 125 22.58 0.27 -10.51
CA PHE A 125 23.25 -0.60 -11.48
C PHE A 125 22.29 -1.26 -12.49
N ASP A 126 21.03 -0.85 -12.57
CA ASP A 126 20.02 -1.45 -13.47
C ASP A 126 20.00 -2.99 -13.49
N ILE A 127 20.09 -3.62 -12.30
CA ILE A 127 20.08 -5.08 -12.13
C ILE A 127 18.65 -5.55 -11.92
N GLN A 128 17.88 -5.63 -13.01
CA GLN A 128 16.46 -6.02 -12.99
C GLN A 128 16.16 -7.31 -12.19
N PRO A 129 16.95 -8.41 -12.31
CA PRO A 129 16.63 -9.62 -11.56
C PRO A 129 16.83 -9.46 -10.05
N LEU A 130 17.75 -8.59 -9.60
CA LEU A 130 17.90 -8.25 -8.18
C LEU A 130 16.72 -7.43 -7.68
N ARG A 131 16.24 -6.46 -8.48
CA ARG A 131 15.03 -5.70 -8.14
C ARG A 131 13.82 -6.62 -7.94
N ASN A 132 13.62 -7.59 -8.83
CA ASN A 132 12.54 -8.57 -8.69
C ASN A 132 12.68 -9.44 -7.42
N LEU A 133 13.91 -9.83 -7.08
CA LEU A 133 14.19 -10.55 -5.83
C LEU A 133 13.86 -9.69 -4.60
N VAL A 134 14.25 -8.40 -4.62
CA VAL A 134 13.91 -7.46 -3.56
C VAL A 134 12.39 -7.34 -3.38
N HIS A 135 11.62 -7.21 -4.47
CA HIS A 135 10.16 -7.18 -4.41
C HIS A 135 9.58 -8.42 -3.71
N SER A 136 10.10 -9.61 -4.04
CA SER A 136 9.68 -10.85 -3.39
C SER A 136 10.02 -10.87 -1.90
N LYS A 137 11.23 -10.42 -1.52
CA LYS A 137 11.67 -10.36 -0.12
C LYS A 137 10.93 -9.30 0.70
N VAL A 138 10.63 -8.15 0.11
CA VAL A 138 9.78 -7.12 0.73
C VAL A 138 8.38 -7.66 1.02
N ASN A 139 7.75 -8.39 0.08
CA ASN A 139 6.45 -9.00 0.35
C ASN A 139 6.50 -9.97 1.53
N LYS A 140 7.54 -10.82 1.60
CA LYS A 140 7.73 -11.72 2.74
C LYS A 140 7.96 -10.99 4.07
N ALA A 141 8.70 -9.88 4.04
CA ALA A 141 8.89 -9.05 5.22
C ALA A 141 7.58 -8.36 5.65
N LEU A 142 6.70 -7.99 4.71
CA LEU A 142 5.38 -7.45 5.01
C LEU A 142 4.41 -8.48 5.63
N ASP A 143 4.68 -9.78 5.49
CA ASP A 143 3.92 -10.85 6.17
C ASP A 143 4.30 -11.01 7.66
N MET A 144 5.31 -10.28 8.14
CA MET A 144 5.71 -10.28 9.56
C MET A 144 4.63 -9.64 10.45
N PRO A 145 4.61 -9.95 11.78
CA PRO A 145 3.74 -9.25 12.71
C PRO A 145 3.92 -7.73 12.62
N TRP A 146 2.81 -7.03 12.42
CA TRP A 146 2.79 -5.59 12.22
C TRP A 146 3.30 -4.82 13.44
N SER A 147 4.06 -3.75 13.18
CA SER A 147 4.41 -2.71 14.13
C SER A 147 4.57 -1.38 13.38
N SER A 148 3.99 -0.31 13.92
CA SER A 148 4.15 1.05 13.36
C SER A 148 5.50 1.68 13.70
N GLU A 149 6.25 1.10 14.63
CA GLU A 149 7.55 1.61 15.08
C GLU A 149 8.56 1.61 13.92
N GLY A 150 9.13 2.78 13.63
CA GLY A 150 10.10 2.99 12.55
C GLY A 150 9.52 2.90 11.12
N PHE A 151 8.23 2.59 10.95
CA PHE A 151 7.68 2.34 9.60
C PHE A 151 7.60 3.61 8.75
N GLY A 152 7.50 4.78 9.38
CA GLY A 152 7.59 6.07 8.67
C GLY A 152 8.91 6.24 7.90
N GLU A 153 10.02 5.72 8.42
CA GLU A 153 11.32 5.75 7.74
C GLU A 153 11.31 4.89 6.47
N VAL A 154 10.73 3.69 6.55
CA VAL A 154 10.53 2.78 5.40
C VAL A 154 9.75 3.47 4.29
N VAL A 155 8.65 4.14 4.65
CA VAL A 155 7.82 4.86 3.69
C VAL A 155 8.60 5.99 3.04
N ASN A 156 9.32 6.80 3.80
CA ASN A 156 10.14 7.87 3.24
C ASN A 156 11.18 7.34 2.24
N LEU A 157 11.92 6.28 2.61
CA LEU A 157 12.90 5.64 1.73
C LEU A 157 12.29 5.17 0.40
N VAL A 158 11.10 4.56 0.44
CA VAL A 158 10.42 4.09 -0.78
C VAL A 158 9.96 5.24 -1.67
N PHE A 159 9.45 6.32 -1.07
CA PHE A 159 8.92 7.46 -1.82
C PHE A 159 10.01 8.41 -2.34
N GLU A 160 11.22 8.32 -1.82
CA GLU A 160 12.42 8.93 -2.41
C GLU A 160 12.88 8.20 -3.69
N GLY A 161 12.76 6.87 -3.72
CA GLY A 161 13.06 6.04 -4.90
C GLY A 161 11.93 6.05 -5.93
N ASN A 162 12.19 5.67 -7.19
CA ASN A 162 11.19 5.66 -8.28
C ASN A 162 10.54 4.29 -8.52
N ASP A 163 10.64 3.37 -7.55
CA ASP A 163 10.07 2.03 -7.67
C ASP A 163 8.55 2.06 -7.39
N GLU A 164 7.77 2.10 -8.47
CA GLU A 164 6.31 2.16 -8.43
C GLU A 164 5.69 0.95 -7.72
N PHE A 165 6.29 -0.24 -7.83
CA PHE A 165 5.80 -1.43 -7.15
C PHE A 165 5.93 -1.26 -5.63
N LEU A 166 7.11 -0.86 -5.17
CA LEU A 166 7.35 -0.62 -3.74
C LEU A 166 6.48 0.53 -3.21
N ARG A 167 6.34 1.63 -3.95
CA ARG A 167 5.46 2.76 -3.56
C ARG A 167 4.01 2.32 -3.37
N ASN A 168 3.49 1.50 -4.28
CA ASN A 168 2.13 0.96 -4.15
C ASN A 168 2.01 0.02 -2.94
N GLN A 169 2.97 -0.87 -2.72
CA GLN A 169 2.94 -1.78 -1.56
C GLN A 169 3.00 -1.02 -0.22
N MET A 170 3.86 -0.02 -0.11
CA MET A 170 3.91 0.80 1.11
C MET A 170 2.65 1.62 1.31
N ALA A 171 2.09 2.20 0.25
CA ALA A 171 0.81 2.92 0.34
C ALA A 171 -0.34 2.01 0.80
N THR A 172 -0.44 0.79 0.25
CA THR A 172 -1.43 -0.20 0.66
C THR A 172 -1.24 -0.63 2.12
N THR A 173 0.01 -0.83 2.54
CA THR A 173 0.31 -1.21 3.93
C THR A 173 -0.08 -0.10 4.91
N VAL A 174 0.31 1.15 4.62
CA VAL A 174 -0.10 2.32 5.42
C VAL A 174 -1.62 2.46 5.48
N PHE A 175 -2.31 2.24 4.35
CA PHE A 175 -3.77 2.28 4.31
C PHE A 175 -4.41 1.22 5.20
N ASN A 176 -3.90 -0.02 5.18
CA ASN A 176 -4.44 -1.12 6.00
C ASN A 176 -4.23 -0.91 7.50
N HIS A 177 -3.19 -0.15 7.88
CA HIS A 177 -2.83 0.13 9.27
C HIS A 177 -3.00 1.60 9.65
N LEU A 178 -3.87 2.32 8.94
CA LEU A 178 -4.00 3.78 9.06
C LEU A 178 -4.37 4.21 10.49
N ASP A 179 -5.16 3.42 11.20
CA ASP A 179 -5.58 3.68 12.59
C ASP A 179 -4.39 3.80 13.56
N ASP A 180 -3.28 3.13 13.27
CA ASP A 180 -2.07 3.18 14.09
C ASP A 180 -1.26 4.46 13.86
N PHE A 181 -1.45 5.12 12.71
CA PHE A 181 -0.81 6.39 12.35
C PHE A 181 -1.66 7.62 12.70
N ILE A 182 -3.00 7.49 12.70
CA ILE A 182 -3.93 8.60 13.02
C ILE A 182 -3.79 9.05 14.49
N ARG A 183 -3.36 8.14 15.38
CA ARG A 183 -3.20 8.44 16.82
C ARG A 183 -1.93 9.23 17.15
N TRP A 184 -1.05 9.49 16.18
CA TRP A 184 0.14 10.30 16.40
C TRP A 184 -0.23 11.78 16.42
N ASP A 185 0.38 12.55 17.33
CA ASP A 185 0.06 13.97 17.51
C ASP A 185 0.32 14.80 16.23
N HIS A 186 1.18 14.34 15.30
CA HIS A 186 1.61 15.08 14.11
C HIS A 186 1.69 14.22 12.81
N PRO A 187 0.56 13.74 12.26
CA PRO A 187 0.55 12.83 11.11
C PRO A 187 1.06 13.49 9.81
N ALA A 188 1.04 14.83 9.72
CA ALA A 188 1.54 15.57 8.56
C ALA A 188 3.07 15.57 8.43
N GLN A 189 3.82 15.24 9.49
CA GLN A 189 5.29 15.14 9.44
C GLN A 189 5.77 13.80 8.88
N LEU A 190 4.89 12.80 8.80
CA LEU A 190 5.25 11.45 8.40
C LEU A 190 5.33 11.24 6.90
N PHE A 191 4.64 12.06 6.09
CA PHE A 191 4.28 11.66 4.74
C PHE A 191 4.54 12.76 3.69
N ALA A 192 5.39 12.45 2.72
CA ALA A 192 5.56 13.26 1.52
C ALA A 192 4.26 13.32 0.69
N ASN A 193 4.10 14.39 -0.10
CA ASN A 193 2.88 14.68 -0.88
C ASN A 193 2.40 13.54 -1.79
N ASP A 194 3.28 12.65 -2.27
CA ASP A 194 2.92 11.54 -3.16
C ASP A 194 2.21 10.39 -2.42
N LEU A 195 2.64 10.07 -1.19
CA LEU A 195 1.93 9.10 -0.35
C LEU A 195 0.55 9.63 0.02
N PHE A 196 0.44 10.94 0.33
CA PHE A 196 -0.86 11.54 0.64
C PHE A 196 -1.86 11.29 -0.49
N ARG A 197 -1.47 11.47 -1.76
CA ARG A 197 -2.35 11.13 -2.90
C ARG A 197 -2.72 9.65 -2.93
N ARG A 198 -1.74 8.75 -2.81
CA ARG A 198 -1.96 7.31 -2.92
C ARG A 198 -2.78 6.71 -1.79
N VAL A 199 -2.77 7.31 -0.59
CA VAL A 199 -3.53 6.82 0.58
C VAL A 199 -4.87 7.55 0.71
N PHE A 200 -4.88 8.88 0.58
CA PHE A 200 -6.09 9.67 0.82
C PHE A 200 -7.07 9.64 -0.36
N ASP A 201 -6.63 9.53 -1.62
CA ASP A 201 -7.57 9.44 -2.75
C ASP A 201 -8.42 8.17 -2.70
N PRO A 202 -7.84 6.96 -2.50
CA PRO A 202 -8.63 5.75 -2.29
C PRO A 202 -9.53 5.85 -1.06
N MET A 203 -9.05 6.46 0.03
CA MET A 203 -9.87 6.65 1.24
C MET A 203 -11.07 7.56 0.98
N GLN A 204 -10.89 8.69 0.29
CA GLN A 204 -12.00 9.58 -0.07
C GLN A 204 -12.98 8.89 -1.02
N ASN A 205 -12.47 8.13 -1.99
CA ASN A 205 -13.31 7.39 -2.93
C ASN A 205 -14.12 6.30 -2.23
N SER A 206 -13.49 5.55 -1.33
CA SER A 206 -14.13 4.53 -0.49
C SER A 206 -15.16 5.16 0.45
N ARG A 207 -14.84 6.28 1.10
CA ARG A 207 -15.79 7.04 1.93
C ARG A 207 -17.01 7.49 1.14
N ARG A 208 -16.80 8.08 -0.05
CA ARG A 208 -17.91 8.48 -0.95
C ARG A 208 -18.72 7.28 -1.46
N ALA A 209 -18.11 6.10 -1.58
CA ALA A 209 -18.83 4.87 -1.94
C ALA A 209 -19.71 4.40 -0.78
N MET A 210 -19.16 4.34 0.43
CA MET A 210 -19.92 4.00 1.64
C MET A 210 -21.05 5.00 1.92
N GLU A 211 -20.81 6.30 1.78
CA GLU A 211 -21.85 7.34 1.94
C GLU A 211 -23.01 7.15 0.95
N ARG A 212 -22.71 6.75 -0.30
CA ARG A 212 -23.74 6.41 -1.29
C ARG A 212 -24.52 5.15 -0.91
N GLU A 213 -23.83 4.13 -0.42
CA GLU A 213 -24.48 2.89 0.04
C GLU A 213 -25.40 3.14 1.25
N ILE A 214 -24.94 3.91 2.23
CA ILE A 214 -25.76 4.32 3.39
C ILE A 214 -27.01 5.08 2.93
N LYS A 215 -26.87 6.00 1.96
CA LYS A 215 -28.00 6.73 1.40
C LYS A 215 -28.99 5.79 0.71
N ASN A 216 -28.52 4.87 -0.13
CA ASN A 216 -29.38 3.90 -0.80
C ASN A 216 -30.13 3.01 0.20
N LEU A 217 -29.43 2.49 1.22
CA LEU A 217 -30.05 1.69 2.30
C LEU A 217 -31.08 2.50 3.11
N SER A 218 -30.83 3.80 3.32
CA SER A 218 -31.78 4.70 3.98
C SER A 218 -33.05 4.89 3.14
N ASP A 219 -32.91 5.07 1.83
CA ASP A 219 -34.03 5.23 0.90
C ASP A 219 -34.86 3.93 0.79
N ASP A 220 -34.20 2.78 0.71
CA ASP A 220 -34.85 1.46 0.71
C ASP A 220 -35.64 1.21 2.00
N LYS A 221 -35.05 1.58 3.15
CA LYS A 221 -35.75 1.51 4.45
C LYS A 221 -37.01 2.37 4.47
N ALA A 222 -36.95 3.59 3.93
CA ALA A 222 -38.11 4.48 3.83
C ALA A 222 -39.22 3.90 2.94
N ALA A 223 -38.84 3.32 1.79
CA ALA A 223 -39.77 2.66 0.88
C ALA A 223 -40.44 1.42 1.51
N LEU A 224 -39.68 0.57 2.19
CA LEU A 224 -40.20 -0.60 2.91
C LEU A 224 -41.14 -0.20 4.05
N THR A 225 -40.81 0.85 4.80
CA THR A 225 -41.67 1.38 5.87
C THR A 225 -43.01 1.83 5.30
N SER A 226 -43.00 2.57 4.18
CA SER A 226 -44.23 2.98 3.49
C SER A 226 -45.06 1.79 2.99
N ARG A 227 -44.41 0.73 2.47
CA ARG A 227 -45.11 -0.51 2.05
C ARG A 227 -45.74 -1.25 3.23
N LEU A 228 -45.07 -1.30 4.38
CA LEU A 228 -45.60 -1.88 5.61
C LEU A 228 -46.81 -1.10 6.12
N ASP A 229 -46.78 0.24 6.07
CA ASP A 229 -47.91 1.07 6.46
C ASP A 229 -49.14 0.81 5.58
N ILE A 230 -48.94 0.71 4.25
CA ILE A 230 -50.01 0.33 3.32
C ILE A 230 -50.53 -1.08 3.62
N ALA A 231 -49.64 -2.06 3.82
CA ALA A 231 -50.04 -3.44 4.13
C ALA A 231 -50.81 -3.54 5.45
N ARG A 232 -50.39 -2.80 6.48
CA ARG A 232 -51.06 -2.75 7.79
C ARG A 232 -52.50 -2.23 7.66
N ILE A 233 -52.70 -1.21 6.82
CA ILE A 233 -54.02 -0.67 6.50
C ILE A 233 -54.90 -1.73 5.80
N VAL A 234 -54.35 -2.50 4.85
CA VAL A 234 -55.08 -3.56 4.15
C VAL A 234 -55.47 -4.70 5.10
N VAL A 235 -54.56 -5.14 5.96
CA VAL A 235 -54.78 -6.23 6.93
C VAL A 235 -55.87 -5.87 7.95
N THR A 236 -56.07 -4.59 8.27
CA THR A 236 -57.20 -4.15 9.12
C THR A 236 -58.59 -4.27 8.46
N GLY A 237 -58.68 -4.79 7.23
CA GLY A 237 -59.94 -5.09 6.54
C GLY A 237 -60.48 -3.94 5.69
N TYR A 238 -59.61 -3.02 5.25
CA TYR A 238 -59.97 -1.88 4.41
C TYR A 238 -59.08 -1.82 3.17
N GLN A 239 -59.68 -1.72 1.99
CA GLN A 239 -59.00 -1.45 0.74
C GLN A 239 -58.92 0.07 0.57
N VAL A 240 -57.71 0.63 0.57
CA VAL A 240 -57.50 2.08 0.47
C VAL A 240 -57.03 2.47 -0.92
N SER A 241 -57.68 3.48 -1.51
CA SER A 241 -57.26 4.17 -2.72
C SER A 241 -56.82 5.59 -2.38
N VAL A 242 -55.79 6.09 -3.09
CA VAL A 242 -55.36 7.49 -2.99
C VAL A 242 -56.08 8.27 -4.08
N VAL A 243 -56.83 9.29 -3.68
CA VAL A 243 -57.52 10.20 -4.60
C VAL A 243 -56.84 11.57 -4.52
N SER A 244 -56.22 12.00 -5.63
CA SER A 244 -55.64 13.35 -5.71
C SER A 244 -56.71 14.37 -6.11
N ARG A 245 -56.78 15.49 -5.37
CA ARG A 245 -57.56 16.67 -5.76
C ARG A 245 -56.67 17.91 -5.63
N GLY A 246 -55.96 18.24 -6.69
CA GLY A 246 -54.95 19.32 -6.69
C GLY A 246 -53.71 18.92 -5.88
N PHE A 247 -53.25 19.81 -4.98
CA PHE A 247 -52.08 19.58 -4.11
C PHE A 247 -52.39 18.78 -2.82
N ASN A 248 -53.62 18.32 -2.64
CA ASN A 248 -54.02 17.55 -1.45
C ASN A 248 -54.20 16.07 -1.80
N TYR A 249 -53.60 15.20 -1.00
CA TYR A 249 -53.80 13.75 -1.05
C TYR A 249 -54.93 13.35 -0.10
N LEU A 250 -55.99 12.75 -0.63
CA LEU A 250 -57.09 12.21 0.15
C LEU A 250 -56.99 10.68 0.15
N PHE A 251 -56.96 10.07 1.33
CA PHE A 251 -57.00 8.60 1.44
C PHE A 251 -58.45 8.16 1.56
N GLN A 252 -58.91 7.35 0.63
CA GLN A 252 -60.26 6.81 0.62
C GLN A 252 -60.19 5.32 0.99
N GLY A 253 -60.69 4.95 2.17
CA GLY A 253 -60.71 3.56 2.63
C GLY A 253 -62.08 2.92 2.49
N THR A 254 -62.16 1.81 1.77
CA THR A 254 -63.36 0.99 1.60
C THR A 254 -63.24 -0.27 2.44
N CYS A 255 -64.18 -0.49 3.37
CA CYS A 255 -64.19 -1.72 4.17
C CYS A 255 -64.43 -2.93 3.25
N VAL A 256 -63.51 -3.89 3.26
CA VAL A 256 -63.61 -5.11 2.43
C VAL A 256 -64.84 -5.95 2.83
N ARG A 257 -65.28 -5.85 4.09
CA ARG A 257 -66.42 -6.64 4.61
C ARG A 257 -67.79 -6.05 4.28
N CYS A 258 -67.93 -4.73 4.30
CA CYS A 258 -69.24 -4.08 4.16
C CYS A 258 -69.34 -3.06 3.02
N GLY A 259 -68.26 -2.85 2.26
CA GLY A 259 -68.21 -1.93 1.12
C GLY A 259 -68.33 -0.45 1.48
N GLN A 260 -68.39 -0.09 2.77
CA GLN A 260 -68.49 1.30 3.19
C GLN A 260 -67.17 2.02 2.94
N THR A 261 -67.27 3.15 2.25
CA THR A 261 -66.14 3.99 1.92
C THR A 261 -66.08 5.20 2.85
N LYS A 262 -64.96 5.40 3.53
CA LYS A 262 -64.68 6.58 4.36
C LYS A 262 -63.48 7.35 3.78
N ASN A 263 -63.60 8.66 3.76
CA ASN A 263 -62.54 9.56 3.32
C ASN A 263 -61.76 10.06 4.53
N TYR A 264 -60.44 10.02 4.46
CA TYR A 264 -59.53 10.46 5.50
C TYR A 264 -58.59 11.53 4.93
N ASN A 265 -58.63 12.70 5.55
CA ASN A 265 -57.63 13.73 5.33
C ASN A 265 -56.43 13.39 6.21
N TYR A 266 -55.44 12.74 5.62
CA TYR A 266 -54.18 12.48 6.30
C TYR A 266 -53.24 13.65 6.06
N LYS A 267 -52.93 14.42 7.11
CA LYS A 267 -51.77 15.31 7.08
C LYS A 267 -50.55 14.44 7.35
N LEU A 268 -49.57 14.50 6.46
CA LEU A 268 -48.39 13.61 6.46
C LEU A 268 -47.61 13.56 7.80
N ASN A 269 -47.84 14.50 8.71
CA ASN A 269 -47.14 14.63 10.00
C ASN A 269 -47.96 14.14 11.22
N ASP A 270 -49.24 13.83 11.07
CA ASP A 270 -50.07 13.37 12.19
C ASP A 270 -50.09 11.83 12.20
N VAL A 271 -49.20 11.23 13.01
CA VAL A 271 -49.10 9.77 13.24
C VAL A 271 -50.26 9.30 14.15
N ILE A 272 -51.49 9.57 13.73
CA ILE A 272 -52.66 8.99 14.36
C ILE A 272 -53.26 8.04 13.33
N ALA A 273 -52.93 6.75 13.51
CA ALA A 273 -53.56 5.68 12.75
C ALA A 273 -55.08 5.89 12.79
N PRO A 274 -55.78 5.84 11.65
CA PRO A 274 -57.23 5.97 11.63
C PRO A 274 -57.80 4.95 12.62
N GLN A 275 -58.59 5.40 13.59
CA GLN A 275 -59.35 4.48 14.41
C GLN A 275 -60.45 3.91 13.52
N TRP A 276 -60.14 2.80 12.86
CA TRP A 276 -61.08 2.03 12.07
C TRP A 276 -62.12 1.46 13.03
N GLU A 277 -63.23 2.18 13.21
CA GLU A 277 -64.39 1.65 13.91
C GLU A 277 -64.76 0.30 13.25
N ARG A 278 -64.68 -0.79 14.02
CA ARG A 278 -65.02 -2.14 13.56
C ARG A 278 -66.32 -2.08 12.77
N CYS A 279 -66.32 -2.57 11.53
CA CYS A 279 -67.52 -2.60 10.70
C CYS A 279 -68.66 -3.30 11.48
N ARG A 280 -69.71 -2.55 11.84
CA ARG A 280 -70.82 -3.01 12.71
C ARG A 280 -71.92 -3.79 11.97
N LYS A 281 -71.67 -4.31 10.76
CA LYS A 281 -72.62 -5.19 10.08
C LYS A 281 -72.32 -6.64 10.45
N LEU A 282 -73.08 -7.16 11.42
CA LEU A 282 -73.36 -8.60 11.56
C LEU A 282 -74.27 -9.04 10.41
#